data_AF-A0A1X7VJ58-F1
#
_entry.id   AF-A0A1X7VJ58-F1
#
_cell.length_a   1.000
_cell.length_b   1.000
_cell.length_c   1.000
_cell.angle_alpha   90.00
_cell.angle_beta   90.00
_cell.angle_gamma   90.00
#
_symmetry.space_group_name_H-M   'P 1'
#
loop_
_entity.id
_entity.type
_entity.pdbx_description
1 polymer ?
#
loop_
_entity_poly.entity_id
_entity_poly.type
_entity_poly.pdbx_seq_one_letter_code
_entity_poly.pdbx_strand_id
1 'polypeptide(L)' 'MTALIGSIKLGYSNEEERYFIKHVLAFFAASDGIVNENLVERFSSEVQVTEARCFYGFQIAMENIHSEMYKIQAKR' A
#
# COMPACT_ATOMS: atom_id res chain seq x y z
N MET A 1 -8.42 -0.30 -4.22
CA MET A 1 -7.71 -1.56 -4.54
C MET A 1 -7.86 -2.60 -3.42
N THR A 2 -7.77 -2.18 -2.16
CA THR A 2 -7.88 -3.02 -0.95
C THR A 2 -9.20 -3.79 -0.77
N ALA A 3 -10.34 -3.27 -1.24
CA ALA A 3 -11.63 -3.96 -1.13
C ALA A 3 -11.76 -5.20 -2.05
N LEU A 4 -10.89 -5.36 -3.05
CA LEU A 4 -10.98 -6.48 -3.98
C LEU A 4 -10.29 -7.73 -3.43
N ILE A 5 -9.16 -7.58 -2.73
CA ILE A 5 -8.26 -8.68 -2.36
C ILE A 5 -8.94 -9.66 -1.38
N GLY A 6 -9.75 -9.17 -0.44
CA GLY A 6 -10.42 -10.00 0.56
C GLY A 6 -11.58 -10.86 0.02
N SER A 7 -12.00 -10.67 -1.23
CA SER A 7 -13.09 -11.43 -1.86
C SER A 7 -12.65 -12.30 -3.04
N ILE A 8 -11.34 -12.38 -3.31
CA ILE A 8 -10.80 -13.23 -4.37
C ILE A 8 -10.88 -14.68 -3.93
N LYS A 9 -11.59 -15.51 -4.70
CA LYS A 9 -11.51 -16.96 -4.58
C LYS A 9 -10.42 -17.51 -5.49
N LEU A 10 -9.44 -18.17 -4.90
CA LEU A 10 -8.24 -18.66 -5.59
C LEU A 10 -8.28 -20.16 -5.91
N GLY A 11 -9.29 -20.89 -5.43
CA GLY A 11 -9.45 -22.33 -5.71
C GLY A 11 -8.55 -23.24 -4.87
N TYR A 12 -7.91 -22.71 -3.82
CA TYR A 12 -7.14 -23.47 -2.82
C TYR A 12 -8.03 -23.94 -1.65
N SER A 13 -7.46 -24.76 -0.76
CA SER A 13 -8.07 -24.98 0.55
C SER A 13 -8.13 -23.66 1.34
N ASN A 14 -9.12 -23.51 2.23
CA ASN A 14 -9.36 -22.26 2.96
C ASN A 14 -8.12 -21.80 3.77
N GLU A 15 -7.35 -22.74 4.33
CA GLU A 15 -6.12 -22.41 5.07
C GLU A 15 -5.00 -21.90 4.16
N GLU A 16 -4.77 -22.57 3.03
CA GLU A 16 -3.76 -22.17 2.04
C GLU A 16 -4.12 -20.83 1.38
N GLU A 17 -5.40 -20.62 1.10
CA GLU A 17 -5.92 -19.37 0.55
C GLU A 17 -5.70 -18.21 1.53
N ARG A 18 -6.05 -18.39 2.82
CA ARG A 18 -5.79 -17.38 3.85
C ARG A 18 -4.30 -17.12 4.04
N TYR A 19 -3.47 -18.16 4.00
CA TYR A 19 -2.02 -18.03 4.12
C TYR A 19 -1.42 -17.22 2.96
N PHE A 20 -1.87 -17.51 1.73
CA PHE A 20 -1.45 -16.81 0.52
C PHE A 20 -1.88 -15.34 0.55
N ILE A 21 -3.14 -15.06 0.87
CA ILE A 21 -3.66 -13.69 0.97
C ILE A 21 -2.89 -12.89 2.03
N LYS A 22 -2.56 -13.49 3.19
CA LYS A 22 -1.73 -12.84 4.21
C LYS A 22 -0.33 -12.48 3.73
N HIS A 23 0.32 -13.35 2.95
CA HIS A 23 1.64 -13.06 2.37
C HIS A 23 1.58 -11.91 1.37
N VAL A 24 0.58 -11.89 0.50
CA VAL A 24 0.37 -10.80 -0.45
C VAL A 24 0.10 -9.47 0.26
N LEU A 25 -0.76 -9.47 1.30
CA LEU A 25 -1.03 -8.27 2.10
C LEU A 25 0.22 -7.78 2.86
N ALA A 26 1.04 -8.70 3.38
CA ALA A 26 2.29 -8.34 4.05
C ALA A 26 3.32 -7.73 3.09
N PHE A 27 3.41 -8.26 1.87
CA PHE A 27 4.25 -7.68 0.80
C PHE A 27 3.82 -6.24 0.48
N PHE A 28 2.52 -6.01 0.28
CA PHE A 28 2.01 -4.66 -0.01
C PHE A 28 2.19 -3.68 1.16
N ALA A 29 1.96 -4.14 2.39
CA ALA A 29 2.19 -3.32 3.57
C ALA A 29 3.66 -2.88 3.70
N ALA A 30 4.61 -3.73 3.29
CA ALA A 30 6.03 -3.39 3.24
C ALA A 30 6.39 -2.48 2.05
N SER A 31 5.78 -2.70 0.88
CA SER A 31 6.07 -1.90 -0.33
C SER A 31 5.64 -0.43 -0.19
N ASP A 32 4.55 -0.14 0.54
CA ASP A 32 4.08 1.22 0.74
C ASP A 32 5.13 2.11 1.42
N GLY A 33 5.96 1.54 2.31
CA GLY A 33 7.07 2.26 2.95
C GLY A 33 8.14 2.69 1.94
N ILE A 34 8.53 1.79 1.03
CA ILE A 34 9.53 2.05 -0.03
C ILE A 34 9.02 3.12 -1.00
N VAL A 35 7.74 3.06 -1.37
CA VAL A 35 7.11 4.06 -2.26
C VAL A 35 7.08 5.44 -1.61
N ASN A 36 6.73 5.51 -0.31
CA ASN A 36 6.73 6.76 0.43
C ASN A 36 8.13 7.38 0.56
N GLU A 37 9.14 6.56 0.82
CA GLU A 37 10.53 7.02 0.93
C GLU A 37 11.00 7.66 -0.38
N ASN A 38 10.70 7.03 -1.53
CA ASN A 38 11.01 7.61 -2.84
C ASN A 38 10.22 8.91 -3.14
N LEU A 39 8.94 8.96 -2.79
CA LEU A 39 8.10 10.15 -2.99
C LEU A 39 8.62 11.35 -2.18
N VAL A 40 9.02 11.12 -0.93
CA VAL A 40 9.51 12.16 -0.01
C VAL A 40 10.94 12.60 -0.37
N GLU A 41 11.87 11.65 -0.49
CA GLU A 41 13.29 11.95 -0.59
C GLU A 41 13.72 12.38 -2.00
N ARG A 42 13.02 11.92 -3.04
CA ARG A 42 13.39 12.19 -4.44
C ARG A 42 12.37 13.07 -5.14
N PHE A 43 11.13 12.62 -5.29
CA PHE A 43 10.17 13.35 -6.14
C PHE A 43 9.73 14.69 -5.55
N SER A 44 9.47 14.76 -4.24
CA SER A 44 9.08 16.01 -3.57
C SER A 44 10.24 17.01 -3.43
N SER A 45 11.49 16.53 -3.41
CA SER A 45 12.70 17.35 -3.28
C SER A 45 13.21 17.88 -4.63
N GLU A 46 13.15 17.06 -5.68
CA GLU A 46 13.63 17.42 -7.03
C GLU A 46 12.65 18.32 -7.78
N VAL A 47 11.34 18.15 -7.57
CA VAL A 47 10.31 18.92 -8.30
C VAL A 47 10.04 20.27 -7.64
N GLN A 48 10.34 21.35 -8.38
CA GLN A 48 10.14 22.73 -7.91
C GLN A 48 8.75 23.31 -8.21
N VAL A 49 7.97 22.65 -9.06
CA VAL A 49 6.61 23.09 -9.41
C VAL A 49 5.69 22.89 -8.20
N THR A 50 5.11 23.98 -7.72
CA THR A 50 4.32 24.02 -6.48
C THR A 50 3.09 23.10 -6.56
N GLU A 51 2.39 23.09 -7.69
CA GLU A 51 1.22 22.25 -7.91
C GLU A 51 1.56 20.76 -7.84
N ALA A 52 2.72 20.37 -8.38
CA ALA A 52 3.21 19.00 -8.33
C ALA A 52 3.62 18.60 -6.89
N ARG A 53 4.22 19.52 -6.11
CA ARG A 53 4.50 19.28 -4.69
C ARG A 53 3.24 19.13 -3.85
N CYS A 54 2.20 19.92 -4.12
CA CYS A 54 0.90 19.74 -3.49
C CYS A 54 0.33 18.35 -3.81
N PHE A 55 0.39 17.93 -5.08
CA PHE A 55 -0.05 16.59 -5.49
C PHE A 55 0.72 15.48 -4.76
N TYR A 56 2.06 15.55 -4.70
CA TYR A 56 2.86 14.56 -3.96
C TYR A 56 2.56 14.55 -2.46
N GLY A 57 2.29 15.70 -1.84
CA GLY A 57 1.87 15.76 -0.45
C GLY A 57 0.57 15.00 -0.18
N PHE A 58 -0.42 15.13 -1.07
CA PHE A 58 -1.65 14.35 -1.00
C PHE A 58 -1.41 12.86 -1.27
N GLN A 59 -0.54 12.53 -2.22
CA GLN A 59 -0.19 11.14 -2.52
C GLN A 59 0.48 10.45 -1.32
N ILE A 60 1.44 11.10 -0.66
CA ILE A 60 2.08 10.59 0.56
C ILE A 60 1.06 10.33 1.67
N ALA A 61 0.12 11.26 1.88
CA ALA A 61 -0.96 11.08 2.85
C ALA A 61 -1.85 9.87 2.53
N MET A 62 -2.18 9.67 1.25
CA MET A 62 -2.96 8.53 0.79
C MET A 62 -2.20 7.20 0.95
N GLU A 63 -0.91 7.15 0.63
CA GLU A 63 -0.11 5.93 0.82
C GLU A 63 0.04 5.56 2.30
N ASN A 64 0.09 6.55 3.21
CA ASN A 64 0.04 6.28 4.65
C ASN A 64 -1.30 5.63 5.07
N ILE A 65 -2.43 6.10 4.53
CA ILE A 65 -3.75 5.50 4.78
C ILE A 65 -3.81 4.07 4.20
N HIS A 66 -3.26 3.85 3.00
CA HIS A 66 -3.17 2.52 2.39
C HIS A 66 -2.38 1.55 3.28
N SER A 67 -1.22 1.99 3.78
CA SER A 67 -0.36 1.18 4.65
C SER A 67 -1.09 0.75 5.93
N GLU A 68 -1.79 1.67 6.61
CA GLU A 68 -2.59 1.32 7.79
C GLU A 68 -3.74 0.37 7.47
N MET A 69 -4.39 0.57 6.32
CA MET A 69 -5.47 -0.29 5.87
C MET A 69 -4.99 -1.73 5.61
N TYR A 70 -3.85 -1.91 4.94
CA TYR A 70 -3.24 -3.24 4.75
C TYR A 70 -2.84 -3.88 6.08
N LYS A 71 -2.25 -3.12 7.02
CA LYS A 71 -1.89 -3.63 8.36
C LYS A 71 -3.12 -4.13 9.13
N ILE A 72 -4.25 -3.43 9.05
CA ILE A 72 -5.50 -3.85 9.71
C ILE A 72 -6.03 -5.16 9.10
N GLN A 73 -6.01 -5.28 7.78
CA GLN A 73 -6.47 -6.49 7.09
C GLN A 73 -5.55 -7.69 7.34
N ALA A 74 -4.23 -7.48 7.36
CA ALA A 74 -3.25 -8.54 7.61
C ALA A 74 -3.30 -9.06 9.07
N LYS A 75 -3.71 -8.20 10.02
CA LYS A 75 -3.85 -8.55 11.44
C LYS A 75 -5.15 -9.28 11.80
N ARG A 76 -6.12 -9.36 10.88
CA ARG A 76 -7.34 -10.16 11.05
C ARG A 76 -7.14 -11.62 10.61
#